data_AF-A0A1M4IL19-F1
#
_entry.id   AF-A0A1M4IL19-F1
#
_cell.length_a   1.000
_cell.length_b   1.000
_cell.length_c   1.000
_cell.angle_alpha   90.00
_cell.angle_beta   90.00
_cell.angle_gamma   90.00
#
_symmetry.space_group_name_H-M   'P 1'
#
loop_
_entity.id
_entity.type
_entity.pdbx_description
1 polymer ?
#
loop_
_entity_poly.entity_id
_entity_poly.type
_entity_poly.pdbx_seq_one_letter_code
_entity_poly.pdbx_strand_id
1 'polypeptide(L)'
;MLNLDRRSRKRSWLACAGGLLAATAIGLSAYASHGVSEPLAQSHLQTAALYAFGHGLALAALARSSERLLARAALALLLLGTLLFSGSLAGNALAQWPTRLAPVGGTTLMLGWVLYALDALRR
;
A
#
# COMPACT_ATOMS: atom_id res chain seq x y z
N MET A 1 35.38 4.14 20.06
CA MET A 1 35.14 4.18 18.60
C MET A 1 33.69 3.80 18.34
N LEU A 2 32.82 4.79 18.13
CA LEU A 2 31.44 4.56 17.72
C LEU A 2 31.45 4.24 16.22
N ASN A 3 31.38 2.95 15.88
CA ASN A 3 31.06 2.53 14.52
C ASN A 3 29.60 2.92 14.25
N LEU A 4 29.39 4.17 13.86
CA LEU A 4 28.20 4.55 13.12
C LEU A 4 28.36 3.91 11.75
N ASP A 5 27.95 2.64 11.67
CA ASP A 5 27.69 1.96 10.41
C ASP A 5 26.69 2.82 9.63
N ARG A 6 27.25 3.72 8.83
CA ARG A 6 26.54 4.53 7.85
C ARG A 6 26.20 3.55 6.74
N ARG A 7 25.28 2.61 7.02
CA ARG A 7 24.71 1.70 6.02
C ARG A 7 24.28 2.60 4.88
N SER A 8 24.99 2.54 3.76
CA SER A 8 24.67 3.34 2.58
C SER A 8 23.20 3.07 2.30
N ARG A 9 22.31 4.06 2.51
CA ARG A 9 20.88 3.86 2.29
C ARG A 9 20.70 3.62 0.80
N LYS A 10 20.63 2.35 0.38
CA LYS A 10 20.29 2.00 -0.99
C LYS A 10 18.94 2.62 -1.30
N ARG A 11 18.82 3.23 -2.48
CA ARG A 11 17.55 3.81 -2.95
C ARG A 11 16.53 2.68 -3.04
N SER A 12 15.48 2.74 -2.21
CA SER A 12 14.41 1.74 -2.20
C SER A 12 13.19 2.33 -2.90
N TRP A 13 12.94 1.88 -4.14
CA TRP A 13 11.79 2.30 -4.94
C TRP A 13 10.46 1.92 -4.27
N LEU A 14 10.41 0.78 -3.56
CA LEU A 14 9.25 0.35 -2.77
C LEU A 14 8.96 1.34 -1.62
N ALA A 15 10.00 1.84 -0.95
CA ALA A 15 9.81 2.84 0.10
C ALA A 15 9.26 4.17 -0.48
N CYS A 16 9.71 4.55 -1.68
CA CYS A 16 9.20 5.72 -2.38
C CYS A 16 7.73 5.53 -2.78
N ALA A 17 7.39 4.38 -3.38
CA ALA A 17 6.01 4.03 -3.71
C ALA A 17 5.10 4.05 -2.47
N GLY A 18 5.59 3.52 -1.34
CA GLY A 18 4.88 3.57 -0.06
C GLY A 18 4.58 4.98 0.42
N GLY A 19 5.56 5.89 0.33
CA GLY A 19 5.36 7.31 0.65
C GLY A 19 4.35 7.99 -0.27
N LEU A 20 4.39 7.70 -1.57
CA LEU A 20 3.42 8.23 -2.53
C LEU A 20 2.00 7.70 -2.27
N LEU A 21 1.86 6.42 -1.91
CA LEU A 21 0.57 5.84 -1.50
C LEU A 21 0.02 6.51 -0.25
N ALA A 22 0.86 6.77 0.76
CA ALA A 22 0.44 7.47 1.97
C ALA A 22 -0.01 8.91 1.68
N ALA A 23 0.73 9.65 0.84
CA ALA A 23 0.33 11.00 0.42
C ALA A 23 -0.99 10.99 -0.38
N THR A 24 -1.13 10.04 -1.31
CA THR A 24 -2.35 9.86 -2.11
C THR A 24 -3.54 9.52 -1.22
N ALA A 25 -3.36 8.66 -0.21
CA ALA A 25 -4.41 8.30 0.73
C ALA A 25 -4.95 9.52 1.50
N ILE A 26 -4.07 10.42 1.93
CA ILE A 26 -4.48 11.68 2.59
C ILE A 26 -5.32 12.52 1.63
N GLY A 27 -4.89 12.66 0.36
CA GLY A 27 -5.65 13.37 -0.67
C GLY A 27 -7.04 12.76 -0.93
N LEU A 28 -7.11 11.42 -1.06
CA LEU A 28 -8.37 10.70 -1.24
C LEU A 28 -9.31 10.87 -0.05
N SER A 29 -8.79 10.77 1.19
CA SER A 29 -9.61 10.94 2.39
C SER A 29 -10.15 12.37 2.52
N ALA A 30 -9.33 13.39 2.23
CA ALA A 30 -9.77 14.78 2.22
C ALA A 30 -10.84 15.05 1.15
N TYR A 31 -10.64 14.54 -0.07
CA TYR A 31 -11.62 14.67 -1.15
C TYR A 31 -12.93 13.94 -0.83
N ALA A 32 -12.87 12.75 -0.23
CA ALA A 32 -14.05 12.03 0.20
C ALA A 32 -14.86 12.80 1.25
N SER A 33 -14.19 13.46 2.19
CA SER A 33 -14.86 14.20 3.28
C SER A 33 -15.47 15.54 2.84
N HIS A 34 -14.90 16.20 1.84
CA HIS A 34 -15.29 17.57 1.47
C HIS A 34 -15.83 17.72 0.04
N GLY A 35 -15.44 16.84 -0.87
CA GLY A 35 -15.73 16.95 -2.30
C GLY A 35 -16.72 15.92 -2.85
N VAL A 36 -17.18 14.97 -2.02
CA VAL A 36 -18.11 13.90 -2.43
C VAL A 36 -19.33 13.87 -1.52
N SER A 37 -20.51 14.00 -2.12
CA SER A 37 -21.81 13.94 -1.43
C SER A 37 -22.52 12.60 -1.57
N GLU A 38 -22.19 11.81 -2.60
CA GLU A 38 -22.79 10.50 -2.82
C GLU A 38 -22.21 9.49 -1.82
N PRO A 39 -23.03 8.85 -0.95
CA PRO A 39 -22.54 8.04 0.15
C PRO A 39 -21.68 6.84 -0.26
N LEU A 40 -22.01 6.15 -1.36
CA LEU A 40 -21.27 4.98 -1.80
C LEU A 40 -19.88 5.36 -2.32
N ALA A 41 -19.78 6.41 -3.15
CA ALA A 41 -18.54 6.96 -3.64
C ALA A 41 -17.65 7.47 -2.49
N GLN A 42 -18.24 8.15 -1.50
CA GLN A 42 -17.53 8.57 -0.30
C GLN A 42 -16.97 7.36 0.47
N SER A 43 -17.77 6.32 0.68
CA SER A 43 -17.35 5.07 1.35
C SER A 43 -16.22 4.37 0.60
N HIS A 44 -16.30 4.27 -0.73
CA HIS A 44 -15.26 3.70 -1.57
C HIS A 44 -13.94 4.46 -1.47
N LEU A 45 -13.97 5.80 -1.51
CA LEU A 45 -12.76 6.62 -1.38
C LEU A 45 -12.14 6.54 0.00
N GLN A 46 -12.94 6.56 1.08
CA GLN A 46 -12.41 6.39 2.43
C GLN A 46 -11.78 5.02 2.63
N THR A 47 -12.40 3.96 2.08
CA THR A 47 -11.84 2.61 2.12
C THR A 47 -10.56 2.51 1.30
N ALA A 48 -10.54 3.07 0.09
CA ALA A 48 -9.35 3.14 -0.75
C ALA A 48 -8.19 3.86 -0.05
N ALA A 49 -8.49 5.00 0.60
CA ALA A 49 -7.54 5.78 1.37
C ALA A 49 -6.97 4.99 2.56
N LEU A 50 -7.81 4.38 3.38
CA LEU A 50 -7.37 3.58 4.52
C LEU A 50 -6.40 2.47 4.10
N TYR A 51 -6.76 1.71 3.08
CA TYR A 51 -5.93 0.61 2.58
C TYR A 51 -4.65 1.12 1.93
N ALA A 52 -4.70 2.23 1.17
CA ALA A 52 -3.50 2.83 0.58
C ALA A 52 -2.55 3.38 1.65
N PHE A 53 -3.08 3.99 2.71
CA PHE A 53 -2.28 4.52 3.81
C PHE A 53 -1.59 3.40 4.59
N GLY A 54 -2.34 2.40 5.06
CA GLY A 54 -1.79 1.32 5.88
C GLY A 54 -0.68 0.53 5.17
N HIS A 55 -0.93 0.15 3.91
CA HIS A 55 0.06 -0.57 3.12
C HIS A 55 1.18 0.33 2.60
N GLY A 56 0.88 1.60 2.28
CA GLY A 56 1.89 2.59 1.92
C GLY A 56 2.88 2.83 3.05
N LEU A 57 2.39 2.97 4.28
CA LEU A 57 3.22 3.09 5.48
C LEU A 57 4.07 1.83 5.72
N ALA A 58 3.48 0.65 5.58
CA ALA A 58 4.21 -0.61 5.67
C ALA A 58 5.35 -0.70 4.63
N LEU A 59 5.09 -0.35 3.37
CA LEU A 59 6.11 -0.29 2.31
C LEU A 59 7.22 0.71 2.64
N ALA A 60 6.86 1.91 3.10
CA ALA A 60 7.81 2.95 3.48
C ALA A 60 8.75 2.52 4.63
N ALA A 61 8.20 1.80 5.62
CA ALA A 61 8.92 1.35 6.80
C ALA A 61 9.79 0.10 6.54
N LEU A 62 9.24 -0.89 5.84
CA LEU A 62 9.81 -2.24 5.76
C LEU A 62 10.75 -2.43 4.56
N ALA A 63 10.63 -1.61 3.51
CA ALA A 63 11.38 -1.82 2.27
C ALA A 63 12.89 -1.56 2.37
N ARG A 64 13.37 -0.88 3.42
CA ARG A 64 14.81 -0.61 3.62
C ARG A 64 15.54 -1.71 4.38
N SER A 65 14.81 -2.54 5.14
CA SER A 65 15.35 -3.66 5.92
C SER A 65 15.18 -5.02 5.22
N SER A 66 14.69 -5.00 3.96
CA SER A 66 14.29 -6.19 3.20
C SER A 66 15.32 -6.53 2.11
N GLU A 67 16.40 -7.21 2.51
CA GLU A 67 17.43 -7.71 1.57
C GLU A 67 17.08 -9.10 1.01
N ARG A 68 16.26 -9.89 1.74
CA ARG A 68 15.85 -11.24 1.34
C ARG A 68 14.82 -11.22 0.21
N LEU A 69 14.93 -12.18 -0.71
CA LEU A 69 13.99 -12.32 -1.83
C LEU A 69 12.54 -12.48 -1.37
N LEU A 70 12.30 -13.25 -0.31
CA LEU A 70 10.95 -13.50 0.23
C LEU A 70 10.31 -12.21 0.77
N ALA A 71 11.05 -11.43 1.55
CA ALA A 71 10.62 -10.11 2.01
C ALA A 71 10.31 -9.16 0.85
N ARG A 72 11.15 -9.13 -0.18
CA ARG A 72 10.93 -8.28 -1.37
C ARG A 72 9.69 -8.71 -2.16
N ALA A 73 9.45 -10.02 -2.30
CA ALA A 73 8.25 -10.56 -2.93
C ALA A 73 6.99 -10.20 -2.12
N ALA A 74 7.03 -10.32 -0.80
CA ALA A 74 5.92 -9.92 0.08
C ALA A 74 5.57 -8.44 -0.11
N LEU A 75 6.55 -7.55 -0.07
CA LEU A 75 6.34 -6.12 -0.30
C LEU A 75 5.84 -5.80 -1.71
N ALA A 76 6.30 -6.53 -2.74
CA ALA A 76 5.79 -6.37 -4.09
C ALA A 76 4.31 -6.77 -4.19
N LEU A 77 3.90 -7.85 -3.52
CA LEU A 77 2.49 -8.26 -3.42
C LEU A 77 1.65 -7.22 -2.67
N LEU A 78 2.17 -6.65 -1.58
CA LEU A 78 1.48 -5.57 -0.89
C LEU A 78 1.25 -4.37 -1.82
N LEU A 79 2.28 -3.92 -2.55
CA LEU A 79 2.12 -2.82 -3.50
C LEU A 79 1.10 -3.14 -4.60
N LEU A 80 1.24 -4.30 -5.26
CA LEU A 80 0.32 -4.71 -6.33
C LEU A 80 -1.12 -4.81 -5.82
N GLY A 81 -1.30 -5.47 -4.67
CA GLY A 81 -2.60 -5.63 -4.03
C GLY A 81 -3.24 -4.28 -3.66
N THR A 82 -2.46 -3.33 -3.14
CA THR A 82 -2.94 -1.97 -2.86
C THR A 82 -3.39 -1.24 -4.12
N LEU A 83 -2.59 -1.30 -5.19
CA LEU A 83 -2.94 -0.64 -6.45
C LEU A 83 -4.23 -1.22 -7.06
N LEU A 84 -4.37 -2.55 -7.05
CA LEU A 84 -5.58 -3.21 -7.55
C LEU A 84 -6.80 -2.92 -6.67
N PHE A 85 -6.66 -3.02 -5.34
CA PHE A 85 -7.77 -2.83 -4.41
C PHE A 85 -8.19 -1.36 -4.31
N SER A 86 -7.28 -0.50 -3.83
CA SER A 86 -7.57 0.92 -3.63
C SER A 86 -7.81 1.64 -4.95
N GLY A 87 -7.07 1.29 -6.00
CA GLY A 87 -7.28 1.87 -7.33
C GLY A 87 -8.63 1.51 -7.93
N SER A 88 -9.13 0.29 -7.73
CA SER A 88 -10.46 -0.11 -8.22
C SER A 88 -11.60 0.60 -7.50
N LEU A 89 -11.49 0.81 -6.19
CA LEU A 89 -12.47 1.57 -5.41
C LEU A 89 -12.42 3.08 -5.74
N ALA A 90 -11.23 3.67 -5.80
CA ALA A 90 -11.07 5.08 -6.18
C ALA A 90 -11.52 5.33 -7.62
N GLY A 91 -11.16 4.45 -8.56
CA GLY A 91 -11.61 4.52 -9.95
C GLY A 91 -13.12 4.36 -10.10
N ASN A 92 -13.75 3.52 -9.26
CA ASN A 92 -15.21 3.45 -9.22
C ASN A 92 -15.82 4.77 -8.77
N ALA A 93 -15.35 5.35 -7.67
CA ALA A 93 -15.89 6.60 -7.15
C ALA A 93 -15.66 7.80 -8.09
N LEU A 94 -14.50 7.88 -8.75
CA LEU A 94 -14.10 9.04 -9.55
C LEU A 94 -14.47 8.93 -11.04
N ALA A 95 -14.53 7.71 -11.58
CA ALA A 95 -14.67 7.46 -13.02
C ALA A 95 -15.71 6.37 -13.34
N GLN A 96 -16.47 5.89 -12.35
CA GLN A 96 -17.49 4.84 -12.51
C GLN A 96 -16.93 3.52 -13.09
N TRP A 97 -15.65 3.24 -12.85
CA TRP A 97 -15.02 1.98 -13.23
C TRP A 97 -15.56 0.80 -12.42
N PRO A 98 -15.54 -0.43 -12.96
CA PRO A 98 -15.98 -1.60 -12.22
C PRO A 98 -15.04 -1.91 -11.05
N THR A 99 -15.62 -2.34 -9.92
CA THR A 99 -14.87 -2.78 -8.71
C THR A 99 -14.32 -4.21 -8.80
N ARG A 100 -14.33 -4.82 -9.99
CA ARG A 100 -13.99 -6.25 -10.21
C ARG A 100 -12.55 -6.61 -9.85
N LEU A 101 -11.65 -5.63 -9.80
CA LEU A 101 -10.25 -5.85 -9.41
C LEU A 101 -10.06 -5.85 -7.90
N ALA A 102 -11.02 -5.32 -7.12
CA ALA A 102 -10.90 -5.25 -5.67
C ALA A 102 -10.76 -6.63 -5.00
N PRO A 103 -11.53 -7.68 -5.34
CA PRO A 103 -11.33 -9.01 -4.75
C PRO A 103 -9.92 -9.56 -5.00
N VAL A 104 -9.41 -9.43 -6.24
CA VAL A 104 -8.06 -9.88 -6.61
C VAL A 104 -7.00 -9.09 -5.82
N GLY A 105 -7.17 -7.78 -5.70
CA GLY A 105 -6.31 -6.93 -4.89
C GLY A 105 -6.30 -7.34 -3.41
N GLY A 106 -7.47 -7.57 -2.83
CA GLY A 106 -7.63 -8.02 -1.44
C GLY A 106 -6.95 -9.37 -1.16
N THR A 107 -7.15 -10.36 -2.02
CA THR A 107 -6.45 -11.66 -1.90
C THR A 107 -4.94 -11.48 -2.04
N THR A 108 -4.49 -10.64 -2.97
CA THR A 108 -3.05 -10.33 -3.15
C THR A 108 -2.45 -9.70 -1.89
N LEU A 109 -3.17 -8.78 -1.25
CA LEU A 109 -2.77 -8.18 0.04
C LEU A 109 -2.65 -9.23 1.14
N MET A 110 -3.64 -10.12 1.28
CA MET A 110 -3.61 -11.21 2.26
C MET A 110 -2.38 -12.11 2.04
N LEU A 111 -2.12 -12.52 0.80
CA LEU A 111 -0.94 -13.32 0.45
C LEU A 111 0.37 -12.59 0.74
N GLY A 112 0.44 -11.29 0.44
CA GLY A 112 1.60 -10.46 0.76
C GLY A 112 1.92 -10.42 2.26
N TRP A 113 0.89 -10.25 3.10
CA TRP A 113 1.06 -10.27 4.56
C TRP A 113 1.42 -11.65 5.10
N VAL A 114 0.79 -12.72 4.62
CA VAL A 114 1.16 -14.10 4.99
C VAL A 114 2.63 -14.36 4.63
N LEU A 115 3.05 -13.97 3.43
CA LEU A 115 4.43 -14.15 2.98
C LEU A 115 5.42 -13.35 3.83
N TYR A 116 5.06 -12.12 4.22
CA TYR A 116 5.85 -11.31 5.14
C TYR A 116 5.97 -11.97 6.51
N ALA A 117 4.88 -12.51 7.05
CA ALA A 117 4.90 -13.23 8.33
C ALA A 117 5.80 -14.48 8.28
N LEU A 118 5.78 -15.22 7.17
CA LEU A 118 6.67 -16.36 6.96
C LEU A 118 8.14 -15.96 6.84
N ASP A 119 8.45 -14.82 6.20
CA ASP A 119 9.83 -14.27 6.19
C ASP A 119 10.28 -13.89 7.60
N ALA A 120 9.39 -13.31 8.41
CA ALA A 120 9.70 -12.90 9.77
C ALA A 120 10.11 -14.07 10.67
N LEU A 121 9.49 -15.25 10.51
CA LEU A 121 9.87 -16.48 11.23
C LEU A 121 11.23 -17.04 10.81
N ARG A 122 11.74 -16.66 9.63
CA ARG A 122 13.02 -17.13 9.12
C ARG A 122 14.17 -16.20 9.48
N ARG A 123 13.90 -15.05 10.11
CA ARG A 123 14.90 -14.04 10.49
C ARG A 123 15.63 -14.47 11.75
#